data_AF-A0A965MUH1-F1
#
_entry.id   AF-A0A965MUH1-F1
#
_cell.length_a   1.000
_cell.length_b   1.000
_cell.length_c   1.000
_cell.angle_alpha   90.00
_cell.angle_beta   90.00
_cell.angle_gamma   90.00
#
_symmetry.space_group_name_H-M   'P 1'
#
loop_
_entity.id
_entity.type
_entity.pdbx_description
1 polymer ?
#
loop_
_entity_poly.entity_id
_entity_poly.type
_entity_poly.pdbx_seq_one_letter_code
_entity_poly.pdbx_strand_id
1 'polypeptide(L)'
;MKQLLKTLTTDYPDLQFVQSDKFYWSPQDKTVYYMASSKGDKTAEWALLHELSHGILGHTNYKTDIMLLRLEVAAWANAQEIAKNYNILIDDNHIQDCLDTYRDWLHARSKCPACGDHG
;
A
#
# COMPACT_ATOMS: atom_id res chain seq x y z
N MET A 1 14.65 -4.36 -7.06
CA MET A 1 14.04 -3.06 -7.41
C MET A 1 14.25 -2.57 -8.85
N LYS A 2 15.46 -2.21 -9.34
CA LYS A 2 15.62 -1.61 -10.70
C LYS A 2 15.00 -2.43 -11.86
N GLN A 3 15.15 -3.76 -11.83
CA GLN A 3 14.55 -4.64 -12.84
C GLN A 3 13.03 -4.67 -12.74
N LEU A 4 12.49 -4.82 -11.53
CA LEU A 4 11.06 -4.77 -11.26
C LEU A 4 10.44 -3.47 -11.77
N LEU A 5 11.01 -2.31 -11.42
CA LEU A 5 10.54 -1.01 -11.90
C LEU A 5 10.47 -0.94 -13.43
N LYS A 6 11.49 -1.44 -14.13
CA LYS A 6 11.49 -1.45 -15.60
C LYS A 6 10.33 -2.27 -16.15
N THR A 7 10.06 -3.44 -15.56
CA THR A 7 8.92 -4.28 -15.94
C THR A 7 7.60 -3.59 -15.64
N LEU A 8 7.43 -3.05 -14.43
CA LEU A 8 6.20 -2.36 -14.02
C LEU A 8 5.89 -1.13 -14.90
N THR A 9 6.88 -0.32 -15.25
CA THR A 9 6.69 0.81 -16.18
C THR A 9 6.32 0.36 -17.59
N THR A 10 6.71 -0.85 -18.00
CA THR A 10 6.32 -1.42 -19.29
C THR A 10 4.89 -1.97 -19.27
N ASP A 11 4.52 -2.65 -18.17
CA ASP A 11 3.21 -3.30 -18.03
C ASP A 11 2.10 -2.31 -17.67
N TYR A 12 2.44 -1.21 -16.98
CA TYR A 12 1.52 -0.16 -16.56
C TYR A 12 1.94 1.21 -17.13
N PRO A 13 1.87 1.42 -18.46
CA PRO A 13 2.31 2.67 -19.09
C PRO A 13 1.43 3.88 -18.75
N ASP A 14 0.21 3.64 -18.24
CA ASP A 14 -0.71 4.69 -17.80
C ASP A 14 -0.34 5.30 -16.44
N LEU A 15 0.60 4.67 -15.72
CA LEU A 15 1.06 5.08 -14.40
C LEU A 15 2.51 5.57 -14.49
N GLN A 16 2.81 6.66 -13.80
CA GLN A 16 4.16 7.18 -13.70
C GLN A 16 4.87 6.60 -12.47
N PHE A 17 6.18 6.43 -12.54
CA PHE A 17 7.00 5.95 -11.43
C PHE A 17 8.11 6.95 -11.15
N VAL A 18 8.10 7.56 -9.96
CA VAL A 18 9.04 8.62 -9.59
C VAL A 18 9.73 8.28 -8.28
N GLN A 19 11.06 8.43 -8.25
CA GLN A 19 11.81 8.21 -7.02
C GLN A 19 11.54 9.35 -6.02
N SER A 20 11.34 9.01 -4.74
CA SER A 20 11.05 9.92 -3.64
C SER A 20 11.68 9.41 -2.33
N ASP A 21 11.51 10.16 -1.25
CA ASP A 21 11.93 9.81 0.10
C ASP A 21 10.90 8.92 0.84
N LYS A 22 9.75 8.64 0.21
CA LYS A 22 8.66 7.82 0.76
C LYS A 22 7.94 7.05 -0.33
N PHE A 23 7.33 5.92 0.03
CA PHE A 23 6.37 5.21 -0.81
C PHE A 23 4.98 5.84 -0.65
N TYR A 24 4.37 6.26 -1.75
CA TYR A 24 2.97 6.68 -1.78
C TYR A 24 2.42 6.77 -3.22
N TRP A 25 1.12 6.59 -3.35
CA TRP A 25 0.38 6.84 -4.58
C TRP A 25 -0.18 8.28 -4.64
N SER A 26 0.09 9.00 -5.74
CA SER A 26 -0.56 10.27 -6.08
C SER A 26 -1.67 10.06 -7.12
N PRO A 27 -2.95 10.13 -6.74
CA PRO A 27 -4.05 10.04 -7.69
C PRO A 27 -4.16 11.24 -8.62
N GLN A 28 -3.65 12.41 -8.22
CA GLN A 28 -3.72 13.64 -9.01
C GLN A 28 -2.81 13.55 -10.23
N ASP A 29 -1.59 13.06 -10.03
CA ASP A 29 -0.56 12.94 -11.07
C ASP A 29 -0.50 11.54 -11.69
N LYS A 30 -1.35 10.61 -11.22
CA LYS A 30 -1.29 9.18 -11.52
C LYS A 30 0.13 8.61 -11.36
N THR A 31 0.77 8.96 -10.25
CA THR A 31 2.20 8.68 -10.02
C THR A 31 2.40 7.83 -8.78
N VAL A 32 3.12 6.72 -8.96
CA VAL A 32 3.64 5.87 -7.89
C VAL A 32 5.01 6.40 -7.48
N TYR A 33 5.09 6.95 -6.26
CA TYR A 33 6.35 7.38 -5.67
C TYR A 33 7.00 6.25 -4.89
N TYR A 34 8.31 6.07 -5.07
CA TYR A 34 9.04 4.96 -4.45
C TYR A 34 10.40 5.40 -3.89
N MET A 35 10.84 4.77 -2.80
CA MET A 35 12.19 4.96 -2.30
C MET A 35 13.21 4.11 -3.06
N ALA A 36 14.39 4.67 -3.29
CA ALA A 36 15.52 3.87 -3.72
C ALA A 36 15.93 2.91 -2.61
N SER A 37 15.84 1.61 -2.87
CA SER A 37 16.30 0.57 -1.96
C SER A 37 17.44 -0.26 -2.54
N SER A 38 18.15 -0.93 -1.63
CA SER A 38 19.19 -1.90 -1.99
C SER A 38 18.59 -3.10 -2.73
N LYS A 39 19.39 -3.72 -3.60
CA LYS A 39 18.98 -4.94 -4.31
C LYS A 39 18.67 -6.05 -3.29
N GLY A 40 17.46 -6.62 -3.35
CA GLY A 40 17.01 -7.70 -2.46
C GLY A 40 16.21 -7.24 -1.25
N ASP A 41 15.95 -5.94 -1.13
CA ASP A 41 15.04 -5.41 -0.11
C ASP A 41 13.58 -5.73 -0.49
N LYS A 42 13.07 -6.82 0.11
CA LYS A 42 11.73 -7.34 -0.18
C LYS A 42 10.63 -6.41 0.32
N THR A 43 10.80 -5.76 1.47
CA THR A 43 9.76 -4.87 2.02
C THR A 43 9.58 -3.65 1.14
N ALA A 44 10.68 -3.13 0.58
CA ALA A 44 10.62 -2.04 -0.39
C ALA A 44 9.93 -2.45 -1.71
N GLU A 45 10.11 -3.71 -2.16
CA GLU A 45 9.39 -4.24 -3.32
C GLU A 45 7.90 -4.45 -3.02
N TRP A 46 7.55 -4.93 -1.82
CA TRP A 46 6.17 -5.07 -1.37
C TRP A 46 5.45 -3.72 -1.25
N ALA A 47 6.11 -2.73 -0.66
CA ALA A 47 5.59 -1.36 -0.57
C ALA A 47 5.34 -0.77 -1.97
N LEU A 48 6.28 -0.95 -2.91
CA LEU A 48 6.08 -0.51 -4.29
C LEU A 48 4.86 -1.16 -4.95
N LEU A 49 4.66 -2.46 -4.77
CA LEU A 49 3.51 -3.18 -5.33
C LEU A 49 2.20 -2.72 -4.68
N HIS A 50 2.20 -2.44 -3.39
CA HIS A 50 1.07 -1.87 -2.68
C HIS A 50 0.64 -0.51 -3.25
N GLU A 51 1.58 0.43 -3.40
CA GLU A 51 1.29 1.75 -4.00
C GLU A 51 0.84 1.65 -5.47
N LEU A 52 1.44 0.73 -6.22
CA LEU A 52 1.00 0.43 -7.58
C LEU A 52 -0.45 -0.06 -7.61
N SER A 53 -0.83 -0.93 -6.68
CA SER A 53 -2.20 -1.43 -6.58
C SER A 53 -3.21 -0.32 -6.26
N HIS A 54 -2.83 0.70 -5.48
CA HIS A 54 -3.67 1.91 -5.34
C HIS A 54 -3.89 2.61 -6.68
N GLY A 55 -2.86 2.70 -7.52
CA GLY A 55 -2.98 3.27 -8.86
C GLY A 55 -3.85 2.46 -9.80
N ILE A 56 -3.69 1.13 -9.81
CA ILE A 56 -4.46 0.22 -10.66
C ILE A 56 -5.94 0.20 -10.27
N LEU A 57 -6.24 0.20 -8.97
CA LEU A 57 -7.61 0.23 -8.46
C LEU A 57 -8.24 1.63 -8.52
N GLY A 58 -7.49 2.66 -8.93
CA GLY A 58 -7.96 4.03 -9.01
C GLY A 58 -8.35 4.62 -7.65
N HIS A 59 -7.67 4.20 -6.59
CA HIS A 59 -7.88 4.73 -5.24
C HIS A 59 -7.52 6.22 -5.23
N THR A 60 -8.44 7.08 -4.82
CA THR A 60 -8.27 8.55 -4.90
C THR A 60 -8.44 9.22 -3.56
N ASN A 61 -9.59 9.01 -2.92
CA ASN A 61 -9.90 9.63 -1.64
C ASN A 61 -10.80 8.74 -0.80
N TYR A 62 -10.69 8.86 0.52
CA TYR A 62 -11.55 8.16 1.48
C TYR A 62 -12.29 9.15 2.37
N LYS A 63 -13.54 8.83 2.71
CA LYS A 63 -14.38 9.68 3.57
C LYS A 63 -14.46 9.19 5.00
N THR A 64 -14.20 7.91 5.23
CA THR A 64 -14.28 7.27 6.54
C THR A 64 -13.09 6.34 6.72
N ASP A 65 -12.72 6.07 7.97
CA ASP A 65 -11.58 5.20 8.27
C ASP A 65 -11.85 3.74 7.86
N ILE A 66 -13.11 3.31 7.93
CA ILE A 66 -13.54 1.99 7.42
C ILE A 66 -13.33 1.92 5.91
N MET A 67 -13.60 3.01 5.19
CA MET A 67 -13.36 3.09 3.76
C MET A 67 -11.86 3.03 3.48
N LEU A 68 -11.02 3.76 4.22
CA LEU A 68 -9.57 3.64 4.14
C LEU A 68 -9.13 2.18 4.32
N LEU A 69 -9.55 1.51 5.40
CA LEU A 69 -9.20 0.11 5.64
C LEU A 69 -9.59 -0.82 4.49
N ARG A 70 -10.76 -0.59 3.85
CA ARG A 70 -11.17 -1.36 2.67
C ARG A 70 -10.25 -1.11 1.47
N LEU A 71 -9.81 0.12 1.26
CA LEU A 71 -8.85 0.46 0.20
C LEU A 71 -7.51 -0.21 0.47
N GLU A 72 -7.01 -0.18 1.71
CA GLU A 72 -5.76 -0.86 2.10
C GLU A 72 -5.83 -2.37 1.86
N VAL A 73 -6.93 -3.02 2.29
CA VAL A 73 -7.14 -4.46 2.07
C VAL A 73 -7.20 -4.79 0.58
N ALA A 74 -7.93 -3.99 -0.21
CA ALA A 74 -8.02 -4.20 -1.66
C ALA A 74 -6.68 -3.99 -2.36
N ALA A 75 -5.90 -2.99 -1.94
CA ALA A 75 -4.56 -2.73 -2.46
C ALA A 75 -3.62 -3.90 -2.16
N TRP A 76 -3.60 -4.42 -0.93
CA TRP A 76 -2.79 -5.58 -0.59
C TRP A 76 -3.21 -6.86 -1.32
N ALA A 77 -4.51 -7.12 -1.46
CA ALA A 77 -4.99 -8.27 -2.21
C ALA A 77 -4.54 -8.22 -3.68
N ASN A 78 -4.65 -7.07 -4.32
CA ASN A 78 -4.18 -6.87 -5.69
C ASN A 78 -2.64 -6.96 -5.77
N ALA A 79 -1.93 -6.38 -4.79
CA ALA A 79 -0.47 -6.46 -4.74
C ALA A 79 0.02 -7.91 -4.68
N GLN A 80 -0.68 -8.80 -3.97
CA GLN A 80 -0.37 -10.23 -3.95
C GLN A 80 -0.57 -10.90 -5.32
N GLU A 81 -1.64 -10.56 -6.03
CA GLU A 81 -1.88 -11.09 -7.37
C GLU A 81 -0.80 -10.64 -8.35
N ILE A 82 -0.43 -9.36 -8.32
CA ILE A 82 0.64 -8.79 -9.12
C ILE A 82 1.99 -9.43 -8.74
N ALA A 83 2.27 -9.59 -7.46
CA ALA A 83 3.51 -10.20 -6.97
C ALA A 83 3.68 -11.62 -7.51
N LYS A 84 2.61 -12.42 -7.54
CA LYS A 84 2.62 -13.78 -8.11
C LYS A 84 3.05 -13.77 -9.58
N ASN A 85 2.59 -12.79 -10.37
CA ASN A 85 2.96 -12.66 -11.78
C ASN A 85 4.45 -12.34 -11.97
N TYR A 86 5.07 -11.62 -11.02
CA TYR A 86 6.50 -11.28 -11.05
C TYR A 86 7.38 -12.24 -10.23
N ASN A 87 6.83 -13.38 -9.78
CA ASN A 87 7.53 -14.36 -8.94
C ASN A 87 8.09 -13.73 -7.64
N ILE A 88 7.36 -12.76 -7.09
CA ILE A 88 7.60 -12.15 -5.78
C ILE A 88 6.60 -12.76 -4.81
N LEU A 89 7.08 -13.17 -3.63
CA LEU A 89 6.23 -13.67 -2.57
C LEU A 89 6.10 -12.58 -1.49
N ILE A 90 4.91 -12.04 -1.33
CA ILE A 90 4.57 -11.14 -0.23
C ILE A 90 4.18 -12.01 0.96
N ASP A 91 4.76 -11.75 2.12
CA ASP A 91 4.42 -12.47 3.34
C ASP A 91 3.03 -12.02 3.84
N ASP A 92 2.10 -12.97 3.97
CA ASP A 92 0.76 -12.72 4.51
C ASP A 92 0.82 -12.11 5.92
N ASN A 93 1.83 -12.47 6.72
CA ASN A 93 2.01 -11.90 8.05
C ASN A 93 2.36 -10.42 7.97
N HIS A 94 3.21 -10.02 7.02
CA HIS A 94 3.55 -8.61 6.81
C HIS A 94 2.31 -7.79 6.44
N ILE A 95 1.43 -8.35 5.60
CA ILE A 95 0.16 -7.70 5.23
C ILE A 95 -0.72 -7.56 6.47
N GLN A 96 -0.86 -8.61 7.29
CA GLN A 96 -1.65 -8.53 8.51
C GLN A 96 -1.07 -7.51 9.49
N ASP A 97 0.24 -7.47 9.70
CA ASP A 97 0.89 -6.49 10.59
C ASP A 97 0.61 -5.04 10.13
N CYS A 98 0.68 -4.78 8.82
CA CYS A 98 0.32 -3.49 8.24
C CYS A 98 -1.15 -3.14 8.47
N LEU A 99 -2.07 -4.09 8.25
CA LEU A 99 -3.50 -3.90 8.46
C LEU A 99 -3.88 -3.76 9.93
N ASP A 100 -3.21 -4.48 10.82
CA ASP A 100 -3.43 -4.45 12.26
C ASP A 100 -3.06 -3.09 12.84
N THR A 101 -2.01 -2.44 12.33
CA THR A 101 -1.68 -1.05 12.68
C THR A 101 -2.87 -0.10 12.42
N TYR A 102 -3.59 -0.27 11.31
CA TYR A 102 -4.78 0.51 11.01
C TYR A 102 -5.99 0.12 11.87
N ARG A 103 -6.19 -1.19 12.13
CA ARG A 103 -7.27 -1.69 13.01
C ARG A 103 -7.10 -1.21 14.44
N ASP A 104 -5.87 -1.21 14.95
CA ASP A 104 -5.53 -0.72 16.28
C ASP A 104 -5.75 0.78 16.39
N TRP A 105 -5.35 1.57 15.38
CA TRP A 105 -5.65 3.00 15.34
C TRP A 105 -7.16 3.26 15.30
N LEU A 106 -7.90 2.51 14.49
CA LEU A 106 -9.37 2.60 14.42
C LEU A 106 -10.02 2.26 15.77
N HIS A 107 -9.53 1.22 16.43
CA HIS A 107 -10.02 0.79 17.75
C HIS A 107 -9.65 1.77 18.85
N ALA A 108 -8.46 2.37 18.82
CA ALA A 108 -8.06 3.42 19.74
C ALA A 108 -8.89 4.69 19.56
N ARG A 109 -9.28 5.02 18.32
CA ARG A 109 -10.13 6.18 18.01
C ARG A 109 -11.60 5.95 18.34
N SER A 110 -12.07 4.71 18.24
CA SER A 110 -13.43 4.34 18.67
C SER A 110 -13.57 4.30 20.19
N LYS A 111 -12.46 4.10 20.92
CA LYS A 111 -12.38 4.37 22.36
C LYS A 111 -12.40 5.88 22.60
N CYS A 112 -13.61 6.40 22.77
CA CYS A 112 -13.86 7.79 23.10
C CYS A 112 -13.02 8.20 24.34
N PRO A 113 -12.24 9.29 24.32
CA PRO A 113 -11.54 9.79 25.51
C PRO A 113 -12.50 10.32 26.60
N ALA A 114 -13.80 10.39 26.31
CA ALA A 114 -14.85 10.84 27.24
C ALA A 114 -15.49 9.71 28.07
N CYS A 115 -15.19 8.44 27.82
CA CYS A 115 -15.58 7.34 28.71
C CYS A 115 -14.34 6.83 29.44
N GLY A 116 -13.82 7.67 30.33
CA GLY A 116 -13.29 7.15 31.58
C GLY A 116 -14.45 6.49 32.34
N ASP A 117 -14.13 5.38 33.00
CA ASP A 117 -14.94 4.64 33.98
C ASP A 117 -16.32 5.22 34.33
N HIS A 118 -17.35 4.37 34.27
CA HIS A 118 -18.14 4.00 35.46
C HIS A 118 -19.19 2.94 35.07
N GLY A 119 -19.15 1.78 35.72
CA GLY A 119 -20.27 0.82 35.83
C GLY A 119 -19.93 -0.61 35.47
#